data_AF-A0A9Q8YBT5-F1
#
_entry.id   AF-A0A9Q8YBT5-F1
#
_cell.length_a   1.000
_cell.length_b   1.000
_cell.length_c   1.000
_cell.angle_alpha   90.00
_cell.angle_beta   90.00
_cell.angle_gamma   90.00
#
_symmetry.space_group_name_H-M   'P 1'
#
loop_
_entity.id
_entity.type
_entity.pdbx_description
1 polymer ?
#
loop_
_entity_poly.entity_id
_entity_poly.type
_entity_poly.pdbx_seq_one_letter_code
_entity_poly.pdbx_strand_id
1 'polypeptide(L)' 'MTNDRKRVAREKFLLGGIVVRAGLAGADRAFLLGGLTELASVVPGTDEHRRLRDIGEQAFKATSHDRGSSHIEEAAKWH' A
#
# COMPACT_ATOMS: atom_id res chain seq x y z
N MET A 1 -25.93 9.97 5.40
CA MET A 1 -26.21 8.67 4.72
C MET A 1 -25.36 8.45 3.46
N THR A 2 -25.43 9.27 2.41
CA THR A 2 -24.64 9.06 1.17
C THR A 2 -23.15 9.42 1.31
N ASN A 3 -22.81 10.46 2.08
CA ASN A 3 -21.41 10.83 2.35
C ASN A 3 -20.67 9.80 3.21
N ASP A 4 -21.36 9.16 4.15
CA ASP A 4 -20.75 8.13 5.02
C ASP A 4 -20.34 6.90 4.21
N ARG A 5 -21.18 6.47 3.25
CA ARG A 5 -20.86 5.36 2.34
C ARG A 5 -19.65 5.66 1.46
N LYS A 6 -19.55 6.89 0.94
CA LYS A 6 -18.39 7.34 0.15
C LYS A 6 -17.10 7.32 0.97
N ARG A 7 -17.14 7.77 2.23
CA ARG A 7 -15.99 7.76 3.15
C ARG A 7 -15.52 6.33 3.44
N VAL A 8 -16.44 5.44 3.80
CA VAL A 8 -16.11 4.02 4.09
C VAL A 8 -15.52 3.32 2.88
N ALA A 9 -16.06 3.55 1.67
CA ALA A 9 -15.51 2.97 0.44
C ALA A 9 -14.09 3.47 0.17
N ARG A 10 -13.83 4.78 0.36
CA ARG A 10 -12.50 5.38 0.19
C ARG A 10 -11.50 4.81 1.19
N GLU A 11 -11.88 4.65 2.44
CA GLU A 11 -11.02 4.10 3.48
C GLU A 11 -10.61 2.66 3.17
N LYS A 12 -11.59 1.81 2.81
CA LYS A 12 -11.31 0.43 2.37
C LYS A 12 -10.42 0.37 1.13
N PHE A 13 -10.62 1.29 0.19
CA PHE A 13 -9.77 1.40 -1.01
C PHE A 13 -8.32 1.77 -0.65
N LEU A 14 -8.12 2.74 0.25
CA LEU A 14 -6.78 3.12 0.69
C LEU A 14 -6.05 1.96 1.39
N LEU A 15 -6.75 1.22 2.26
CA LEU A 15 -6.19 0.03 2.91
C LEU A 15 -5.81 -1.05 1.89
N GLY A 16 -6.66 -1.32 0.91
CA GLY A 16 -6.32 -2.23 -0.20
C GLY A 16 -5.10 -1.75 -1.00
N GLY A 17 -4.97 -0.44 -1.20
CA GLY A 17 -3.82 0.16 -1.89
C GLY A 17 -2.48 -0.06 -1.16
N ILE A 18 -2.48 -0.19 0.17
CA ILE A 18 -1.28 -0.51 0.96
C ILE A 18 -0.82 -1.94 0.67
N VAL A 19 -1.76 -2.89 0.64
CA VAL A 19 -1.47 -4.32 0.37
C VAL A 19 -0.87 -4.50 -1.04
N VAL A 20 -1.44 -3.83 -2.04
CA VAL A 20 -0.91 -3.89 -3.42
C VAL A 20 0.51 -3.33 -3.48
N ARG A 21 0.75 -2.19 -2.83
CA ARG A 21 2.08 -1.55 -2.79
C ARG A 21 3.14 -2.38 -2.09
N ALA A 22 2.74 -3.16 -1.08
CA ALA A 22 3.62 -4.11 -0.41
C ALA A 22 3.94 -5.36 -1.27
N GLY A 23 3.40 -5.46 -2.50
CA GLY A 23 3.59 -6.62 -3.35
C GLY A 23 2.73 -7.83 -2.94
N LEU A 24 1.71 -7.62 -2.11
CA LEU A 24 0.92 -8.69 -1.49
C LEU A 24 -0.47 -8.85 -2.10
N ALA A 25 -0.70 -8.33 -3.30
CA ALA A 25 -2.02 -8.38 -3.96
C ALA A 25 -2.54 -9.81 -4.17
N GLY A 26 -1.65 -10.78 -4.34
CA GLY A 26 -1.97 -12.20 -4.48
C GLY A 26 -1.85 -13.02 -3.19
N ALA A 27 -1.54 -12.38 -2.06
CA ALA A 27 -1.37 -13.08 -0.79
C ALA A 27 -2.72 -13.61 -0.26
N ASP A 28 -2.66 -14.73 0.45
CA ASP A 28 -3.82 -15.29 1.14
C ASP A 28 -4.37 -14.32 2.19
N ARG A 29 -5.71 -14.29 2.35
CA ARG A 29 -6.37 -13.34 3.24
C ARG A 29 -6.13 -13.64 4.72
N ALA A 30 -6.04 -14.92 5.09
CA ALA A 30 -5.75 -15.30 6.47
C ALA A 30 -4.29 -14.95 6.82
N PHE A 31 -3.36 -15.15 5.88
CA PHE A 31 -1.98 -14.69 6.02
C PHE A 31 -1.89 -13.17 6.26
N LEU A 32 -2.57 -12.37 5.42
CA LEU A 32 -2.60 -10.92 5.58
C LEU A 32 -3.19 -10.49 6.93
N LEU A 33 -4.32 -11.09 7.33
CA LEU A 33 -4.96 -10.76 8.59
C LEU A 33 -4.07 -11.13 9.77
N GLY A 34 -3.44 -12.31 9.76
CA GLY A 34 -2.52 -12.75 10.81
C GLY A 34 -1.35 -11.78 11.00
N GLY A 35 -0.67 -11.41 9.91
CA GLY A 35 0.43 -10.44 9.97
C GLY A 35 -0.02 -9.05 10.44
N LEU A 36 -1.20 -8.58 10.04
CA LEU A 36 -1.77 -7.33 10.54
C LEU A 36 -2.14 -7.40 12.03
N THR A 37 -2.59 -8.56 12.51
CA THR A 37 -2.85 -8.79 13.94
C THR A 37 -1.56 -8.76 14.76
N GLU A 38 -0.49 -9.38 14.27
CA GLU A 38 0.83 -9.26 14.90
C GLU A 38 1.32 -7.80 14.91
N LEU A 39 1.18 -7.10 13.78
CA LEU A 39 1.53 -5.68 13.67
C LEU A 39 0.73 -4.81 14.66
N ALA A 40 -0.55 -5.11 14.87
CA ALA A 40 -1.39 -4.38 15.83
C ALA A 40 -0.94 -4.54 17.29
N SER A 41 -0.14 -5.56 17.60
CA SER A 41 0.45 -5.76 18.93
C SER A 41 1.70 -4.92 19.18
N VAL A 42 2.28 -4.33 18.13
CA VAL A 42 3.49 -3.51 18.23
C VAL A 42 3.17 -2.22 18.97
N VAL A 43 3.86 -1.98 20.09
CA VAL A 43 3.64 -0.81 20.93
C VAL A 43 4.14 0.47 20.23
N PRO A 44 3.31 1.51 20.09
CA PRO A 44 3.72 2.78 19.51
C PRO A 44 4.92 3.41 20.24
N GLY A 45 5.85 3.98 19.48
CA GLY A 45 7.03 4.68 20.01
C GLY A 45 8.23 3.78 20.34
N THR A 46 8.08 2.46 20.23
CA THR A 46 9.20 1.51 20.26
C THR A 46 10.09 1.62 19.02
N ASP A 47 11.30 1.07 19.09
CA ASP A 47 12.21 0.98 17.95
C ASP A 47 11.60 0.17 16.80
N GLU A 48 10.89 -0.90 17.12
CA GLU A 48 10.19 -1.71 16.12
C GLU A 48 9.12 -0.90 15.39
N HIS A 49 8.28 -0.18 16.13
CA HIS A 49 7.28 0.71 15.54
C HIS A 49 7.93 1.77 14.63
N ARG A 50 9.02 2.41 15.09
CA ARG A 50 9.76 3.40 14.29
C ARG A 50 10.33 2.78 13.01
N ARG A 51 11.01 1.64 13.12
CA ARG A 51 11.58 0.92 11.97
C ARG A 51 10.51 0.58 10.92
N LEU A 52 9.38 0.02 11.34
CA LEU A 52 8.29 -0.35 10.43
C LEU A 52 7.69 0.88 9.75
N ARG A 53 7.53 1.99 10.49
CA ARG A 53 7.10 3.27 9.92
C ARG A 53 8.08 3.79 8.88
N ASP A 54 9.39 3.77 9.16
CA ASP A 54 10.42 4.27 8.25
C ASP A 54 10.46 3.46 6.95
N ILE A 55 10.37 2.13 7.04
CA ILE A 55 10.24 1.23 5.87
C ILE A 55 9.01 1.60 5.05
N GLY A 56 7.86 1.79 5.71
CA GLY A 56 6.62 2.20 5.06
C GLY A 56 6.76 3.53 4.32
N GLU A 57 7.36 4.54 4.96
CA GLU A 57 7.57 5.86 4.37
C GLU A 57 8.44 5.79 3.10
N GLN A 58 9.50 4.99 3.12
CA GLN A 58 10.34 4.78 1.93
C GLN A 58 9.59 4.07 0.81
N ALA A 59 8.80 3.04 1.14
CA ALA A 59 7.95 2.35 0.16
C ALA A 59 6.89 3.30 -0.45
N PHE A 60 6.40 4.28 0.32
CA PHE A 60 5.52 5.31 -0.22
C PHE A 60 6.22 6.23 -1.23
N LYS A 61 7.46 6.67 -0.92
CA LYS A 61 8.28 7.55 -1.77
C LYS A 61 8.83 6.88 -3.04
N ALA A 62 9.12 5.57 -3.00
CA ALA A 62 9.65 4.85 -4.16
C ALA A 62 8.65 4.82 -5.34
N THR A 63 7.38 4.53 -5.06
CA THR A 63 6.36 4.43 -6.12
C THR A 63 5.98 5.77 -6.77
N SER A 64 6.23 6.90 -6.11
CA SER A 64 5.96 8.22 -6.72
C SER A 64 6.98 8.53 -7.81
N HIS A 65 8.16 7.91 -7.79
CA HIS A 65 9.14 7.97 -8.86
C HIS A 65 8.79 7.02 -10.01
N ASP A 66 8.29 5.82 -9.71
CA ASP A 66 7.95 4.80 -10.72
C ASP A 66 6.73 5.19 -11.58
N ARG A 67 5.75 5.92 -11.02
CA ARG A 67 4.61 6.44 -11.80
C ARG A 67 5.00 7.51 -12.83
N GLY A 68 6.22 8.04 -12.78
CA GLY A 68 6.74 9.01 -13.75
C GLY A 68 7.45 8.38 -14.96
N SER A 69 7.72 7.07 -14.95
CA SER A 69 8.61 6.42 -15.94
C SER A 69 7.90 5.48 -16.91
N SER A 70 6.58 5.29 -16.80
CA SER A 70 5.82 4.35 -17.63
C SER A 70 5.02 4.99 -18.78
N HIS A 71 5.55 6.03 -19.43
CA HIS A 71 4.85 6.66 -20.57
C HIS A 71 5.73 7.09 -21.75
N ILE A 72 6.82 6.37 -22.03
CA ILE A 72 7.55 6.53 -23.29
C ILE A 72 8.10 5.16 -23.70
N GLU A 73 7.44 4.48 -24.65
CA GLU A 73 8.01 3.48 -25.60
C GLU A 73 6.95 2.59 -26.27
N GLU A 74 5.76 3.10 -26.59
CA GLU A 74 4.84 2.40 -27.51
C GLU A 74 4.26 3.35 -28.57
N ALA A 75 5.15 4.03 -29.29
CA ALA A 75 4.80 4.82 -30.46
C ALA A 75 5.79 4.63 -31.63
N ALA A 76 6.43 3.46 -31.72
CA ALA A 76 7.39 3.15 -32.79
C ALA A 76 7.16 1.74 -33.35
N LYS A 77 5.93 1.42 -33.76
CA LYS A 77 5.71 0.27 -34.66
C LYS A 77 4.41 0.35 -35.45
N TRP A 78 4.34 1.29 -36.39
CA TRP A 78 3.46 1.18 -37.56
C TRP A 78 4.20 1.77 -38.77
N HIS A 79 4.87 0.89 -39.52
CA HIS A 79 5.25 1.08 -40.92
C HIS A 79 4.58 -0.01 -41.73
#